data_AF-A0A7J6AP27-F1
#
_entry.id   AF-A0A7J6AP27-F1
#
_cell.length_a   1.000
_cell.length_b   1.000
_cell.length_c   1.000
_cell.angle_alpha   90.00
_cell.angle_beta   90.00
_cell.angle_gamma   90.00
#
_symmetry.space_group_name_H-M   'P 1'
#
loop_
_entity.id
_entity.type
_entity.pdbx_description
1 polymer ?
#
loop_
_entity_poly.entity_id
_entity_poly.type
_entity_poly.pdbx_seq_one_letter_code
_entity_poly.pdbx_strand_id
1 'polypeptide(L)'
;MESGGKDEVKGAVLHIVVVGFHHKRGCQVEFSYPPITDEGHDSNLLPDQWKYLPFLALPDGAHNYQEDTVYFLLPPLSEETKCVYGVSCYRQIEAKALKVRQADVTRETVQKSVCVLSRVPVFGLIAAKLQLITHAYFEEKDFSQISILKELYDHMNGSLRFPTLEGSQVYLGLSARDLILHFKHKVLVLFKLILLEKKVLFYVSPVNRLVGTLMTVLSLFPGMIERGLPDSSHYHPKSSQSETAEIIKSVDLTENAEVFVAEPAAGQSDSSAGTKANSSSPDWLDSEWESLDPSVLEDEEKEVQDGGRTAPEECIESESNTPITVQPKATPTQTAQHTHTDAHSNTHQHTPLLEEDRCGLPLAIFTKGYLCLPYMALQQHHLLCDVRVRGFVAGATNILFRQQRHLSDAIVDVEEGVIHIADPELRRVLSLTTADLRFCDFLLKSVSEHSEDVFLDGTGWEGGDEWIRAQFTHYMHTLLASTLQEDNEKLLADYGSAFISTWRITHNYKAWSCTHHPTIAEVSPGHPFQGQYSVADVKLRFSHSVQNSERGRRLGSAVMSTSRSVVQTGRAVGQSVGGALNSAKTVMSSWFSTLSQPALISNPQSTTTTKQ
;
A
#
# COMPACT_ATOMS: atom_id res chain seq x y z
N MET A 1 21.48 37.10 35.33
CA MET A 1 21.43 36.62 33.92
C MET A 1 21.34 35.11 33.98
N GLU A 2 20.13 34.60 34.08
CA GLU A 2 19.82 33.18 33.89
C GLU A 2 18.76 33.16 32.81
N SER A 3 19.15 32.76 31.60
CA SER A 3 18.24 32.53 30.48
C SER A 3 17.55 31.19 30.71
N GLY A 4 16.39 31.23 31.37
CA GLY A 4 15.47 30.11 31.40
C GLY A 4 14.98 29.80 29.99
N GLY A 5 15.53 28.75 29.39
CA GLY A 5 14.96 28.11 28.21
C GLY A 5 13.61 27.54 28.60
N LYS A 6 12.53 28.21 28.21
CA LYS A 6 11.23 27.55 28.13
C LYS A 6 11.35 26.51 27.04
N ASP A 7 11.31 25.23 27.41
CA ASP A 7 10.93 24.17 26.47
C ASP A 7 9.51 24.48 25.99
N GLU A 8 9.38 25.25 24.91
CA GLU A 8 8.14 25.30 24.15
C GLU A 8 7.85 23.88 23.70
N VAL A 9 6.72 23.33 24.16
CA VAL A 9 6.22 22.04 23.70
C VAL A 9 6.01 22.14 22.19
N LYS A 10 6.98 21.65 21.43
CA LYS A 10 6.98 21.62 19.97
C LYS A 10 5.75 20.81 19.52
N GLY A 11 4.78 21.48 18.89
CA GLY A 11 3.54 20.86 18.42
C GLY A 11 3.76 19.75 17.38
N ALA A 12 2.75 18.92 17.12
CA ALA A 12 2.84 17.83 16.14
C ALA A 12 3.01 18.32 14.69
N VAL A 13 2.36 19.42 14.32
CA VAL A 13 2.42 20.01 12.98
C VAL A 13 3.59 20.98 12.88
N LEU A 14 4.43 20.76 11.88
CA LEU A 14 5.59 21.58 11.53
C LEU A 14 5.18 22.77 10.66
N HIS A 15 4.47 22.50 9.56
CA HIS A 15 4.10 23.50 8.57
C HIS A 15 2.75 23.15 7.94
N ILE A 16 1.97 24.18 7.64
CA ILE A 16 0.91 24.17 6.62
C ILE A 16 1.52 24.72 5.35
N VAL A 17 1.31 24.07 4.22
CA VAL A 17 1.90 24.43 2.93
C VAL A 17 0.81 24.49 1.87
N VAL A 18 0.77 25.55 1.08
CA VAL A 18 -0.04 25.59 -0.14
C VAL A 18 0.88 25.37 -1.32
N VAL A 19 0.51 24.39 -2.14
CA VAL A 19 1.20 24.13 -3.42
C VAL A 19 0.21 24.40 -4.53
N GLY A 20 0.64 25.14 -5.54
CA GLY A 20 -0.16 25.42 -6.73
C GLY A 20 0.57 25.04 -8.00
N PHE A 21 -0.20 24.92 -9.09
CA PHE A 21 0.34 24.63 -10.41
C PHE A 21 0.49 25.91 -11.25
N HIS A 22 1.72 26.22 -11.65
CA HIS A 22 2.02 27.34 -12.55
C HIS A 22 2.33 26.84 -13.98
N HIS A 23 1.61 27.34 -14.98
CA HIS A 23 1.67 26.87 -16.36
C HIS A 23 3.07 26.80 -17.00
N LYS A 24 4.01 27.68 -16.63
CA LYS A 24 5.42 27.65 -17.08
C LYS A 24 6.39 26.93 -16.16
N ARG A 25 6.08 26.82 -14.86
CA ARG A 25 7.03 26.41 -13.80
C ARG A 25 6.69 25.05 -13.19
N GLY A 26 5.49 24.54 -13.44
CA GLY A 26 4.97 23.33 -12.81
C GLY A 26 4.47 23.59 -11.39
N CYS A 27 4.48 22.55 -10.56
CA CYS A 27 4.09 22.62 -9.15
C CYS A 27 5.11 23.44 -8.36
N GLN A 28 4.63 24.40 -7.56
CA GLN A 28 5.46 25.23 -6.69
C GLN A 28 4.77 25.45 -5.34
N VAL A 29 5.55 25.56 -4.27
CA VAL A 29 5.05 26.10 -3.01
C VAL A 29 4.69 27.57 -3.26
N GLU A 30 3.51 27.98 -2.82
CA GLU A 30 3.04 29.36 -2.89
C GLU A 30 2.91 30.00 -1.52
N PHE A 31 2.73 29.18 -0.47
CA PHE A 31 2.60 29.64 0.90
C PHE A 31 3.08 28.57 1.88
N SER A 32 3.69 28.98 2.99
CA SER A 32 4.00 28.11 4.13
C SER A 32 3.83 28.81 5.48
N TYR A 33 3.25 28.13 6.45
CA TYR A 33 3.05 28.64 7.82
C TYR A 33 3.28 27.58 8.90
N PRO A 34 4.19 27.83 9.86
CA PRO A 34 5.29 28.80 9.82
C PRO A 34 6.13 28.66 8.53
N PRO A 35 6.94 29.66 8.16
CA PRO A 35 7.78 29.59 6.97
C PRO A 35 8.71 28.36 7.01
N ILE A 36 8.89 27.68 5.88
CA ILE A 36 9.87 26.58 5.77
C ILE A 36 11.30 27.12 5.80
N THR A 37 11.52 28.30 5.23
CA THR A 37 12.82 28.99 5.15
C THR A 37 12.71 30.38 5.76
N ASP A 38 13.87 30.99 6.06
CA ASP A 38 13.93 32.34 6.64
C ASP A 38 13.48 33.46 5.68
N GLU A 39 13.15 33.14 4.43
CA GLU A 39 12.72 34.10 3.41
C GLU A 39 11.24 34.50 3.51
N GLY A 40 10.50 33.93 4.46
CA GLY A 40 9.12 34.29 4.75
C GLY A 40 8.07 33.33 4.17
N HIS A 41 6.81 33.66 4.42
CA HIS A 41 5.68 32.75 4.16
C HIS A 41 5.41 32.47 2.68
N ASP A 42 5.67 33.43 1.80
CA ASP A 42 5.35 33.36 0.37
C ASP A 42 6.58 32.96 -0.49
N SER A 43 7.65 32.44 0.13
CA SER A 43 8.83 31.97 -0.60
C SER A 43 8.57 30.61 -1.24
N ASN A 44 9.00 30.46 -2.49
CA ASN A 44 8.98 29.20 -3.21
C ASN A 44 10.25 28.37 -2.95
N LEU A 45 11.20 28.88 -2.16
CA LEU A 45 12.45 28.18 -1.87
C LEU A 45 12.24 27.07 -0.85
N LEU A 46 12.90 25.95 -1.12
CA LEU A 46 12.85 24.76 -0.29
C LEU A 46 14.27 24.28 0.00
N PRO A 47 14.53 23.67 1.17
CA PRO A 47 15.73 22.89 1.39
C PRO A 47 15.89 21.84 0.29
N ASP A 48 17.12 21.55 -0.13
CA ASP A 48 17.41 20.57 -1.19
C ASP A 48 16.75 19.21 -0.91
N GLN A 49 16.73 18.80 0.37
CA GLN A 49 16.07 17.61 0.88
C GLN A 49 14.58 17.56 0.48
N TRP A 50 13.90 18.70 0.49
CA TRP A 50 12.45 18.82 0.28
C TRP A 50 12.09 19.34 -1.11
N LYS A 51 13.04 19.41 -2.05
CA LYS A 51 12.78 19.91 -3.41
C LYS A 51 11.65 19.19 -4.17
N TYR A 52 11.31 17.95 -3.77
CA TYR A 52 10.22 17.17 -4.36
C TYR A 52 8.85 17.41 -3.72
N LEU A 53 8.78 18.17 -2.62
CA LEU A 53 7.53 18.47 -1.90
C LEU A 53 6.39 18.95 -2.83
N PRO A 54 6.60 19.88 -3.79
CA PRO A 54 5.51 20.33 -4.66
C PRO A 54 4.87 19.20 -5.48
N PHE A 55 5.70 18.27 -5.97
CA PHE A 55 5.24 17.15 -6.80
C PHE A 55 4.61 16.02 -5.98
N LEU A 56 4.98 15.91 -4.70
CA LEU A 56 4.35 15.00 -3.76
C LEU A 56 2.99 15.52 -3.28
N ALA A 57 2.87 16.83 -3.07
CA ALA A 57 1.64 17.48 -2.61
C ALA A 57 0.58 17.64 -3.71
N LEU A 58 1.02 17.80 -4.97
CA LEU A 58 0.19 17.76 -6.18
C LEU A 58 0.65 16.61 -7.11
N PRO A 59 0.11 15.39 -6.90
CA PRO A 59 0.48 14.19 -7.65
C PRO A 59 0.32 14.27 -9.16
N ASP A 60 1.10 13.46 -9.87
CA ASP A 60 0.93 13.20 -11.29
C ASP A 60 -0.50 12.70 -11.59
N GLY A 61 -1.16 13.36 -12.54
CA GLY A 61 -2.55 13.06 -12.90
C GLY A 61 -3.61 13.68 -11.99
N ALA A 62 -3.23 14.51 -11.01
CA ALA A 62 -4.19 15.17 -10.11
C ALA A 62 -5.22 16.05 -10.87
N HIS A 63 -4.88 16.54 -12.07
CA HIS A 63 -5.79 17.31 -12.94
C HIS A 63 -6.98 16.49 -13.48
N ASN A 64 -6.94 15.16 -13.36
CA ASN A 64 -8.05 14.28 -13.75
C ASN A 64 -9.13 14.15 -12.67
N TYR A 65 -8.92 14.75 -11.49
CA TYR A 65 -9.79 14.58 -10.33
C TYR A 65 -10.18 15.94 -9.75
N GLN A 66 -11.46 16.09 -9.41
CA GLN A 66 -11.96 17.34 -8.81
C GLN A 66 -11.30 17.61 -7.46
N GLU A 67 -11.09 16.56 -6.66
CA GLU A 67 -10.35 16.58 -5.41
C GLU A 67 -9.80 15.19 -5.09
N ASP A 68 -8.72 15.12 -4.31
CA ASP A 68 -8.25 13.88 -3.71
C ASP A 68 -7.28 14.15 -2.53
N THR A 69 -6.81 13.08 -1.87
CA THR A 69 -5.85 13.14 -0.77
C THR A 69 -4.65 12.21 -0.99
N VAL A 70 -3.45 12.69 -0.71
CA VAL A 70 -2.19 11.93 -0.82
C VAL A 70 -1.41 11.98 0.49
N TYR A 71 -0.77 10.85 0.81
CA TYR A 71 0.20 10.72 1.89
C TYR A 71 1.60 10.59 1.29
N PHE A 72 2.58 11.21 1.94
CA PHE A 72 3.98 11.08 1.52
C PHE A 72 4.91 11.28 2.72
N LEU A 73 6.19 10.96 2.50
CA LEU A 73 7.24 11.11 3.48
C LEU A 73 8.33 12.00 2.90
N LEU A 74 8.81 12.96 3.68
CA LEU A 74 9.96 13.78 3.34
C LEU A 74 11.20 13.30 4.09
N PRO A 75 12.38 13.37 3.46
CA PRO A 75 13.64 13.09 4.14
C PRO A 75 13.86 14.09 5.28
N PRO A 76 14.61 13.69 6.32
CA PRO A 76 14.97 14.60 7.38
C PRO A 76 15.86 15.74 6.86
N LEU A 77 15.76 16.92 7.48
CA LEU A 77 16.58 18.08 7.13
C LEU A 77 18.00 18.00 7.71
N SER A 78 18.17 17.23 8.78
CA SER A 78 19.45 17.00 9.46
C SER A 78 19.57 15.53 9.87
N GLU A 79 20.79 15.04 10.08
CA GLU A 79 21.02 13.63 10.48
C GLU A 79 20.42 13.29 11.85
N GLU A 80 20.16 14.28 12.69
CA GLU A 80 19.55 14.12 14.02
C GLU A 80 18.02 14.11 13.99
N THR A 81 17.41 14.44 12.85
CA THR A 81 15.95 14.50 12.70
C THR A 81 15.39 13.24 12.06
N LYS A 82 14.17 12.86 12.47
CA LYS A 82 13.38 11.78 11.87
C LYS A 82 12.69 12.29 10.59
N CYS A 83 12.14 11.36 9.79
CA CYS A 83 11.32 11.69 8.63
C CYS A 83 10.14 12.61 8.98
N VAL A 84 9.67 13.38 8.00
CA VAL A 84 8.47 14.21 8.12
C VAL A 84 7.31 13.58 7.36
N TYR A 85 6.16 13.52 8.01
CA TYR A 85 4.93 12.92 7.48
C TYR A 85 4.09 13.99 6.79
N GLY A 86 3.84 13.83 5.50
CA GLY A 86 3.04 14.73 4.69
C GLY A 86 1.65 14.18 4.42
N VAL A 87 0.63 15.02 4.60
CA VAL A 87 -0.74 14.78 4.12
C VAL A 87 -1.13 15.98 3.28
N SER A 88 -1.59 15.76 2.04
CA SER A 88 -2.01 16.83 1.15
C SER A 88 -3.38 16.54 0.57
N CYS A 89 -4.27 17.53 0.65
CA CYS A 89 -5.57 17.51 0.00
C CYS A 89 -5.53 18.52 -1.15
N TYR A 90 -5.78 18.06 -2.36
CA TYR A 90 -5.82 18.92 -3.54
C TYR A 90 -7.24 19.03 -4.08
N ARG A 91 -7.53 20.17 -4.72
CA ARG A 91 -8.81 20.44 -5.36
C ARG A 91 -8.62 21.33 -6.59
N GLN A 92 -9.59 21.25 -7.49
CA GLN A 92 -9.69 22.10 -8.67
C GLN A 92 -10.84 23.10 -8.55
N ILE A 93 -10.65 24.29 -9.10
CA ILE A 93 -11.70 25.29 -9.24
C ILE A 93 -11.61 25.98 -10.59
N GLU A 94 -12.74 26.28 -11.20
CA GLU A 94 -12.78 27.05 -12.45
C GLU A 94 -12.27 28.48 -12.19
N ALA A 95 -11.40 28.99 -13.05
CA ALA A 95 -10.83 30.33 -12.93
C ALA A 95 -11.89 31.43 -12.95
N LYS A 96 -13.02 31.21 -13.63
CA LYS A 96 -14.17 32.12 -13.66
C LYS A 96 -14.93 32.20 -12.33
N ALA A 97 -14.78 31.22 -11.46
CA ALA A 97 -15.42 31.19 -10.14
C ALA A 97 -14.61 31.96 -9.07
N LEU A 98 -13.39 32.41 -9.38
CA LEU A 98 -12.53 33.15 -8.45
C LEU A 98 -13.02 34.60 -8.30
N LYS A 99 -13.05 35.08 -7.05
CA LYS A 99 -13.29 36.50 -6.72
C LYS A 99 -12.08 37.35 -7.11
N VAL A 100 -10.88 36.82 -6.88
CA VAL A 100 -9.60 37.47 -7.20
C VAL A 100 -8.81 36.58 -8.15
N ARG A 101 -8.64 37.06 -9.39
CA ARG A 101 -7.84 36.36 -10.41
C ARG A 101 -6.47 37.01 -10.52
N GLN A 102 -5.44 36.28 -10.08
CA GLN A 102 -4.06 36.71 -10.23
C GLN A 102 -3.60 36.64 -11.70
N ALA A 103 -2.61 37.45 -12.06
CA ALA A 103 -2.14 37.61 -13.44
C ALA A 103 -1.54 36.33 -14.04
N ASP A 104 -1.11 35.38 -13.20
CA ASP A 104 -0.53 34.09 -13.57
C ASP A 104 -1.58 33.00 -13.81
N VAL A 105 -2.86 33.26 -13.51
CA VAL A 105 -4.00 32.38 -13.81
C VAL A 105 -4.39 32.49 -15.28
N THR A 106 -3.67 31.76 -16.12
CA THR A 106 -3.87 31.72 -17.58
C THR A 106 -4.78 30.58 -18.05
N ARG A 107 -4.97 29.54 -17.22
CA ARG A 107 -5.80 28.36 -17.54
C ARG A 107 -7.26 28.55 -17.13
N GLU A 108 -8.12 27.68 -17.65
CA GLU A 108 -9.54 27.62 -17.30
C GLU A 108 -9.78 27.09 -15.89
N THR A 109 -8.89 26.24 -15.39
CA THR A 109 -8.93 25.70 -14.02
C THR A 109 -7.68 26.09 -13.25
N VAL A 110 -7.86 26.35 -11.96
CA VAL A 110 -6.81 26.52 -10.97
C VAL A 110 -6.77 25.27 -10.10
N GLN A 111 -5.58 24.73 -9.94
CA GLN A 111 -5.32 23.55 -9.13
C GLN A 111 -4.34 23.90 -8.01
N LYS A 112 -4.76 23.65 -6.77
CA LYS A 112 -3.94 23.86 -5.57
C LYS A 112 -4.17 22.74 -4.57
N SER A 113 -3.22 22.57 -3.66
CA SER A 113 -3.32 21.68 -2.53
C SER A 113 -2.98 22.39 -1.24
N VAL A 114 -3.70 22.06 -0.17
CA VAL A 114 -3.29 22.39 1.20
C VAL A 114 -2.66 21.14 1.80
N CYS A 115 -1.46 21.29 2.31
CA CYS A 115 -0.63 20.22 2.83
C CYS A 115 -0.23 20.48 4.29
N VAL A 116 -0.20 19.43 5.09
CA VAL A 116 0.27 19.43 6.47
C VAL A 116 1.53 18.59 6.55
N LEU A 117 2.61 19.22 7.04
CA LEU A 117 3.86 18.54 7.38
C LEU A 117 3.87 18.29 8.89
N SER A 118 3.98 17.03 9.28
CA SER A 118 3.79 16.55 10.66
C SER A 118 5.00 15.78 11.16
N ARG A 119 5.29 15.89 12.46
CA ARG A 119 6.25 15.04 13.19
C ARG A 119 5.72 13.64 13.48
N VAL A 120 4.41 13.43 13.30
CA VAL A 120 3.71 12.22 13.75
C VAL A 120 2.87 11.60 12.62
N PRO A 121 2.80 10.26 12.53
CA PRO A 121 2.20 9.54 11.40
C PRO A 121 0.66 9.35 11.50
N VAL A 122 -0.09 10.36 11.94
CA VAL A 122 -1.57 10.31 12.03
C VAL A 122 -2.26 10.70 10.72
N PHE A 123 -1.95 9.98 9.65
CA PHE A 123 -2.37 10.32 8.29
C PHE A 123 -3.88 10.53 8.14
N GLY A 124 -4.70 9.58 8.58
CA GLY A 124 -6.16 9.67 8.43
C GLY A 124 -6.81 10.77 9.26
N LEU A 125 -6.30 11.03 10.47
CA LEU A 125 -6.81 12.11 11.33
C LEU A 125 -6.51 13.48 10.75
N ILE A 126 -5.30 13.67 10.22
CA ILE A 126 -4.92 14.89 9.51
C ILE A 126 -5.77 15.01 8.24
N ALA A 127 -5.91 13.95 7.45
CA ALA A 127 -6.69 13.94 6.22
C ALA A 127 -8.15 14.38 6.44
N ALA A 128 -8.83 13.81 7.45
CA ALA A 128 -10.22 14.14 7.76
C ALA A 128 -10.41 15.63 8.07
N LYS A 129 -9.49 16.23 8.84
CA LYS A 129 -9.53 17.68 9.13
C LYS A 129 -9.17 18.51 7.91
N LEU A 130 -8.12 18.09 7.19
CA LEU A 130 -7.56 18.82 6.06
C LEU A 130 -8.52 18.88 4.87
N GLN A 131 -9.29 17.82 4.60
CA GLN A 131 -10.32 17.82 3.56
C GLN A 131 -11.37 18.91 3.80
N LEU A 132 -11.90 19.02 5.02
CA LEU A 132 -12.89 20.05 5.39
C LEU A 132 -12.33 21.46 5.23
N ILE A 133 -11.10 21.69 5.71
CA ILE A 133 -10.49 23.02 5.65
C ILE A 133 -10.05 23.39 4.23
N THR A 134 -9.57 22.42 3.45
CA THR A 134 -9.27 22.63 2.02
C THR A 134 -10.53 23.01 1.26
N HIS A 135 -11.65 22.34 1.53
CA HIS A 135 -12.94 22.71 0.96
C HIS A 135 -13.31 24.16 1.29
N ALA A 136 -13.26 24.54 2.58
CA ALA A 136 -13.55 25.90 3.01
C ALA A 136 -12.60 26.94 2.37
N TYR A 137 -11.30 26.65 2.29
CA TYR A 137 -10.32 27.51 1.63
C TYR A 137 -10.63 27.75 0.15
N PHE A 138 -11.13 26.74 -0.57
CA PHE A 138 -11.58 26.89 -1.96
C PHE A 138 -12.91 27.65 -2.10
N GLU A 139 -13.84 27.48 -1.16
CA GLU A 139 -15.12 28.20 -1.14
C GLU A 139 -14.97 29.71 -0.88
N GLU A 140 -13.89 30.13 -0.22
CA GLU A 140 -13.56 31.55 -0.10
C GLU A 140 -13.37 32.22 -1.47
N LYS A 141 -12.97 31.46 -2.50
CA LYS A 141 -12.74 31.93 -3.89
C LYS A 141 -11.71 33.06 -4.00
N ASP A 142 -10.94 33.29 -2.94
CA ASP A 142 -9.86 34.25 -2.85
C ASP A 142 -8.69 33.61 -2.09
N PHE A 143 -7.69 33.15 -2.83
CA PHE A 143 -6.55 32.44 -2.27
C PHE A 143 -5.56 33.32 -1.51
N SER A 144 -5.72 34.66 -1.56
CA SER A 144 -4.93 35.57 -0.72
C SER A 144 -5.32 35.51 0.76
N GLN A 145 -6.49 34.96 1.07
CA GLN A 145 -7.01 34.82 2.42
C GLN A 145 -6.42 33.60 3.14
N ILE A 146 -5.30 33.82 3.81
CA ILE A 146 -4.52 32.78 4.51
C ILE A 146 -4.89 32.60 5.99
N SER A 147 -5.87 33.33 6.52
CA SER A 147 -6.26 33.26 7.95
C SER A 147 -6.70 31.85 8.36
N ILE A 148 -7.52 31.20 7.51
CA ILE A 148 -7.99 29.83 7.73
C ILE A 148 -6.85 28.81 7.84
N LEU A 149 -5.74 29.05 7.13
CA LEU A 149 -4.56 28.17 7.16
C LEU A 149 -3.77 28.34 8.46
N LYS A 150 -3.71 29.56 9.00
CA LYS A 150 -3.08 29.83 10.31
C LYS A 150 -3.90 29.23 11.45
N GLU A 151 -5.22 29.42 11.40
CA GLU A 151 -6.15 28.82 12.36
C GLU A 151 -6.08 27.29 12.34
N LEU A 152 -5.92 26.69 11.15
CA LEU A 152 -5.69 25.26 10.99
C LEU A 152 -4.40 24.80 11.71
N TYR A 153 -3.30 25.54 11.55
CA TYR A 153 -2.04 25.24 12.24
C TYR A 153 -2.21 25.24 13.76
N ASP A 154 -2.81 26.32 14.29
CA ASP A 154 -3.00 26.49 15.73
C ASP A 154 -3.95 25.43 16.29
N HIS A 155 -5.05 25.12 15.59
CA HIS A 155 -5.99 24.07 15.98
C HIS A 155 -5.35 22.68 15.93
N MET A 156 -4.60 22.34 14.88
CA MET A 156 -3.95 21.03 14.82
C MET A 156 -2.90 20.87 15.91
N ASN A 157 -2.08 21.89 16.20
CA ASN A 157 -1.13 21.82 17.30
C ASN A 157 -1.80 21.86 18.69
N GLY A 158 -2.97 22.50 18.81
CA GLY A 158 -3.78 22.44 20.03
C GLY A 158 -4.40 21.06 20.30
N SER A 159 -4.76 20.33 19.24
CA SER A 159 -5.48 19.04 19.30
C SER A 159 -4.58 17.81 19.20
N LEU A 160 -3.49 17.87 18.43
CA LEU A 160 -2.51 16.79 18.26
C LEU A 160 -1.35 17.00 19.25
N ARG A 161 -1.58 16.70 20.54
CA ARG A 161 -0.54 16.81 21.56
C ARG A 161 0.30 15.54 21.65
N PHE A 162 1.61 15.72 21.62
CA PHE A 162 2.60 14.67 21.91
C PHE A 162 2.72 14.46 23.43
N PRO A 163 2.86 13.24 23.97
CA PRO A 163 3.19 11.96 23.31
C PRO A 163 2.02 10.98 23.14
N THR A 164 0.76 11.42 23.30
CA THR A 164 -0.40 10.52 23.45
C THR A 164 -0.92 9.88 22.14
N LEU A 165 0.00 9.44 21.27
CA LEU A 165 -0.31 8.66 20.06
C LEU A 165 -0.51 7.17 20.37
N GLU A 166 -1.15 6.86 21.49
CA GLU A 166 -1.51 5.50 21.85
C GLU A 166 -2.92 5.19 21.36
N GLY A 167 -3.07 4.07 20.64
CA GLY A 167 -4.38 3.51 20.29
C GLY A 167 -4.79 3.64 18.82
N SER A 168 -6.06 3.41 18.56
CA SER A 168 -6.63 3.19 17.21
C SER A 168 -6.59 4.41 16.27
N GLN A 169 -6.26 5.61 16.76
CA GLN A 169 -6.30 6.84 15.97
C GLN A 169 -5.29 6.87 14.82
N VAL A 170 -4.13 6.23 14.97
CA VAL A 170 -3.11 6.11 13.91
C VAL A 170 -3.62 5.29 12.71
N TYR A 171 -4.64 4.45 12.92
CA TYR A 171 -5.21 3.56 11.92
C TYR A 171 -6.47 4.12 11.26
N LEU A 172 -6.88 5.35 11.58
CA LEU A 172 -8.06 5.97 10.97
C LEU A 172 -7.92 5.97 9.43
N GLY A 173 -8.92 5.45 8.74
CA GLY A 173 -8.93 5.33 7.27
C GLY A 173 -8.10 4.17 6.69
N LEU A 174 -7.51 3.31 7.53
CA LEU A 174 -6.75 2.13 7.11
C LEU A 174 -7.58 0.85 7.35
N SER A 175 -8.33 0.40 6.33
CA SER A 175 -9.23 -0.75 6.43
C SER A 175 -8.50 -2.06 6.11
N ALA A 176 -8.02 -2.76 7.14
CA ALA A 176 -7.43 -4.08 7.01
C ALA A 176 -8.47 -5.11 6.52
N ARG A 177 -9.74 -4.89 6.85
CA ARG A 177 -10.86 -5.70 6.39
C ARG A 177 -10.99 -5.68 4.87
N ASP A 178 -11.03 -4.48 4.28
CA ASP A 178 -11.16 -4.35 2.82
C ASP A 178 -9.92 -4.88 2.11
N LEU A 179 -8.74 -4.70 2.72
CA LEU A 179 -7.50 -5.30 2.23
C LEU A 179 -7.58 -6.84 2.14
N ILE A 180 -8.10 -7.50 3.18
CA ILE A 180 -8.31 -8.96 3.20
C ILE A 180 -9.31 -9.38 2.12
N LEU A 181 -10.45 -8.71 2.01
CA LEU A 181 -11.47 -9.03 1.00
C LEU A 181 -10.93 -8.89 -0.43
N HIS A 182 -10.14 -7.84 -0.68
CA HIS A 182 -9.64 -7.49 -2.00
C HIS A 182 -8.49 -8.41 -2.45
N PHE A 183 -7.46 -8.55 -1.61
CA PHE A 183 -6.25 -9.32 -1.96
C PHE A 183 -6.33 -10.80 -1.56
N LYS A 184 -7.24 -11.18 -0.67
CA LYS A 184 -7.41 -12.56 -0.19
C LYS A 184 -6.10 -13.10 0.40
N HIS A 185 -5.72 -14.33 0.05
CA HIS A 185 -4.45 -14.95 0.45
C HIS A 185 -3.22 -14.15 0.00
N LYS A 186 -3.32 -13.26 -1.00
CA LYS A 186 -2.20 -12.47 -1.47
C LYS A 186 -1.75 -11.42 -0.45
N VAL A 187 -2.56 -11.08 0.56
CA VAL A 187 -2.15 -10.20 1.66
C VAL A 187 -0.91 -10.76 2.38
N LEU A 188 -0.87 -12.08 2.62
CA LEU A 188 0.29 -12.71 3.26
C LEU A 188 1.50 -12.75 2.32
N VAL A 189 1.29 -12.81 1.00
CA VAL A 189 2.38 -12.68 0.01
C VAL A 189 2.98 -11.27 0.06
N LEU A 190 2.15 -10.22 0.14
CA LEU A 190 2.63 -8.83 0.33
C LEU A 190 3.38 -8.67 1.65
N PHE A 191 2.84 -9.23 2.74
CA PHE A 191 3.48 -9.20 4.05
C PHE A 191 4.87 -9.85 4.00
N LYS A 192 4.99 -11.05 3.42
CA LYS A 192 6.28 -11.74 3.26
C LYS A 192 7.23 -10.99 2.30
N LEU A 193 6.73 -10.41 1.21
CA LEU A 193 7.54 -9.59 0.30
C LEU A 193 8.23 -8.42 1.02
N ILE A 194 7.50 -7.72 1.89
CA ILE A 194 8.02 -6.59 2.64
C ILE A 194 8.98 -7.05 3.74
N LEU A 195 8.73 -8.18 4.42
CA LEU A 195 9.69 -8.79 5.36
C LEU A 195 11.02 -9.18 4.70
N LEU A 196 10.97 -9.60 3.42
CA LEU A 196 12.15 -9.90 2.62
C LEU A 196 12.86 -8.63 2.09
N GLU A 197 12.34 -7.45 2.41
CA GLU A 197 12.92 -6.15 2.04
C GLU A 197 13.12 -5.99 0.53
N LYS A 198 12.15 -6.47 -0.26
CA LYS A 198 12.17 -6.44 -1.74
C LYS A 198 11.71 -5.10 -2.30
N LYS A 199 12.07 -4.82 -3.56
CA LYS A 199 11.58 -3.64 -4.29
C LYS A 199 10.13 -3.85 -4.73
N VAL A 200 9.18 -3.32 -3.96
CA VAL A 200 7.74 -3.49 -4.19
C VAL A 200 7.12 -2.17 -4.64
N LEU A 201 6.53 -2.17 -5.84
CA LEU A 201 5.82 -1.01 -6.40
C LEU A 201 4.31 -1.25 -6.41
N PHE A 202 3.54 -0.40 -5.75
CA PHE A 202 2.08 -0.36 -5.81
C PHE A 202 1.62 0.60 -6.91
N TYR A 203 0.62 0.18 -7.67
CA TYR A 203 0.08 0.96 -8.78
C TYR A 203 -1.45 0.96 -8.79
N VAL A 204 -2.03 2.16 -8.74
CA VAL A 204 -3.46 2.47 -9.02
C VAL A 204 -3.63 3.99 -9.10
N SER A 205 -4.68 4.43 -9.79
CA SER A 205 -5.20 5.80 -9.74
C SER A 205 -6.71 5.70 -9.49
N PRO A 206 -7.32 6.53 -8.61
CA PRO A 206 -6.79 7.72 -7.93
C PRO A 206 -5.77 7.47 -6.81
N VAL A 207 -5.07 8.53 -6.37
CA VAL A 207 -3.93 8.44 -5.45
C VAL A 207 -4.34 8.08 -4.01
N ASN A 208 -5.54 8.46 -3.57
CA ASN A 208 -6.00 8.10 -2.22
C ASN A 208 -6.10 6.58 -2.03
N ARG A 209 -6.68 5.87 -3.02
CA ARG A 209 -6.76 4.40 -2.99
C ARG A 209 -5.37 3.76 -2.93
N LEU A 210 -4.40 4.35 -3.63
CA LEU A 210 -3.00 3.90 -3.62
C LEU A 210 -2.38 4.03 -2.22
N VAL A 211 -2.36 5.24 -1.66
CA VAL A 211 -1.72 5.49 -0.37
C VAL A 211 -2.46 4.77 0.77
N GLY A 212 -3.80 4.74 0.74
CA GLY A 212 -4.61 4.01 1.71
C GLY A 212 -4.31 2.52 1.71
N THR A 213 -4.24 1.89 0.55
CA THR A 213 -3.90 0.45 0.43
C THR A 213 -2.49 0.17 0.94
N LEU A 214 -1.49 0.93 0.49
CA LEU A 214 -0.10 0.75 0.90
C LEU A 214 0.06 0.89 2.41
N MET A 215 -0.47 1.98 2.99
CA MET A 215 -0.39 2.22 4.43
C MET A 215 -1.18 1.17 5.24
N THR A 216 -2.27 0.64 4.70
CA THR A 216 -3.01 -0.46 5.33
C THR A 216 -2.18 -1.74 5.37
N VAL A 217 -1.46 -2.09 4.30
CA VAL A 217 -0.53 -3.23 4.29
C VAL A 217 0.55 -3.05 5.36
N LEU A 218 1.11 -1.85 5.49
CA LEU A 218 2.12 -1.56 6.53
C LEU A 218 1.54 -1.65 7.94
N SER A 219 0.25 -1.33 8.11
CA SER A 219 -0.43 -1.45 9.41
C SER A 219 -0.62 -2.89 9.91
N LEU A 220 -0.37 -3.90 9.08
CA LEU A 220 -0.36 -5.30 9.50
C LEU A 220 0.91 -5.67 10.28
N PHE A 221 1.95 -4.85 10.19
CA PHE A 221 3.19 -5.04 10.92
C PHE A 221 3.08 -4.39 12.31
N PRO A 222 3.32 -5.12 13.41
CA PRO A 222 3.10 -4.59 14.75
C PRO A 222 3.95 -3.35 15.03
N GLY A 223 3.31 -2.24 15.42
CA GLY A 223 4.00 -0.99 15.77
C GLY A 223 4.59 -0.23 14.57
N MET A 224 4.37 -0.69 13.34
CA MET A 224 5.03 -0.13 12.16
C MET A 224 4.60 1.29 11.86
N ILE A 225 3.30 1.58 11.91
CA ILE A 225 2.77 2.93 11.67
C ILE A 225 3.17 3.86 12.81
N GLU A 226 3.12 3.38 14.04
CA GLU A 226 3.36 4.15 15.25
C GLU A 226 4.82 4.56 15.38
N ARG A 227 5.75 3.61 15.15
CA ARG A 227 7.16 3.77 15.53
C ARG A 227 8.15 3.23 14.51
N GLY A 228 7.70 2.58 13.43
CA GLY A 228 8.58 1.90 12.46
C GLY A 228 8.99 2.73 11.23
N LEU A 229 8.33 3.87 11.00
CA LEU A 229 8.60 4.77 9.86
C LEU A 229 9.64 5.89 10.06
N PRO A 230 10.16 6.25 11.26
CA PRO A 230 11.08 7.38 11.43
C PRO A 230 12.26 7.48 10.45
N ASP A 231 12.82 6.35 10.03
CA ASP A 231 14.01 6.31 9.15
C ASP A 231 13.66 5.99 7.69
N SER A 232 12.37 5.93 7.36
CA SER A 232 11.87 5.34 6.12
C SER A 232 12.07 6.20 4.86
N SER A 233 12.48 7.45 5.01
CA SER A 233 12.74 8.39 3.91
C SER A 233 14.18 8.90 3.85
N HIS A 234 15.14 8.21 4.49
CA HIS A 234 16.55 8.60 4.45
C HIS A 234 17.17 8.32 3.07
N TYR A 235 17.09 9.30 2.17
CA TYR A 235 17.78 9.32 0.88
C TYR A 235 18.38 10.70 0.61
N HIS A 236 19.42 10.77 -0.22
CA HIS A 236 19.97 12.03 -0.68
C HIS A 236 19.38 12.40 -2.04
N PRO A 237 18.67 13.53 -2.16
CA PRO A 237 18.24 14.02 -3.46
C PRO A 237 19.45 14.31 -4.35
N LYS A 238 19.36 14.01 -5.66
CA LYS A 238 20.39 14.39 -6.64
C LYS A 238 20.64 15.91 -6.61
N SER A 239 21.89 16.36 -6.61
CA SER A 239 22.21 17.79 -6.74
C SER A 239 21.86 18.30 -8.15
N SER A 240 21.29 19.50 -8.25
CA SER A 240 20.70 20.09 -9.47
C SER A 240 21.67 20.40 -10.64
N GLN A 241 22.90 19.88 -10.64
CA GLN A 241 23.91 20.16 -11.68
C GLN A 241 24.13 19.04 -12.70
N SER A 242 23.45 17.90 -12.57
CA SER A 242 23.51 16.81 -13.54
C SER A 242 22.09 16.51 -14.06
N GLU A 243 21.91 16.48 -15.38
CA GLU A 243 20.87 15.68 -16.06
C GLU A 243 19.48 16.26 -16.38
N THR A 244 19.39 17.39 -17.07
CA THR A 244 18.33 17.54 -18.09
C THR A 244 18.54 16.64 -19.32
N ALA A 245 19.71 15.97 -19.43
CA ALA A 245 20.12 15.19 -20.59
C ALA A 245 19.95 13.66 -20.48
N GLU A 246 19.84 13.07 -19.29
CA GLU A 246 19.73 11.60 -19.14
C GLU A 246 18.29 11.07 -19.25
N ILE A 247 17.30 11.87 -18.84
CA ILE A 247 15.87 11.47 -18.91
C ILE A 247 15.45 11.19 -20.36
N ILE A 248 16.00 11.93 -21.32
CA ILE A 248 15.68 11.77 -22.75
C ILE A 248 16.42 10.55 -23.34
N LYS A 249 17.66 10.28 -22.91
CA LYS A 249 18.46 9.16 -23.45
C LYS A 249 17.98 7.78 -23.00
N SER A 250 17.36 7.66 -21.83
CA SER A 250 16.81 6.37 -21.36
C SER A 250 15.53 5.94 -22.06
N VAL A 251 14.91 6.82 -22.85
CA VAL A 251 13.64 6.55 -23.57
C VAL A 251 13.89 6.02 -24.99
N ASP A 252 15.09 6.24 -25.57
CA ASP A 252 15.43 5.89 -26.96
C ASP A 252 16.00 4.47 -27.17
N LEU A 253 15.75 3.51 -26.26
CA LEU A 253 16.25 2.13 -26.42
C LEU A 253 15.19 1.08 -26.74
N THR A 254 14.12 1.46 -27.45
CA THR A 254 13.17 0.49 -28.03
C THR A 254 13.15 0.57 -29.55
N GLU A 255 14.16 -0.01 -30.20
CA GLU A 255 14.00 -0.57 -31.55
C GLU A 255 13.92 -2.09 -31.44
N ASN A 256 12.75 -2.64 -31.78
CA ASN A 256 12.58 -3.73 -32.76
C ASN A 256 11.14 -4.26 -32.71
N ALA A 257 10.28 -3.69 -33.56
CA ALA A 257 9.12 -4.39 -34.10
C ALA A 257 9.07 -4.09 -35.60
N GLU A 258 9.52 -5.06 -36.39
CA GLU A 258 9.46 -5.05 -37.84
C GLU A 258 8.01 -4.91 -38.32
N VAL A 259 7.73 -3.86 -39.09
CA VAL A 259 6.56 -3.82 -39.98
C VAL A 259 7.06 -3.52 -41.38
N PHE A 260 6.96 -4.55 -42.22
CA PHE A 260 7.16 -4.52 -43.66
C PHE A 260 6.29 -3.45 -44.32
N VAL A 261 6.89 -2.52 -45.06
CA VAL A 261 6.23 -1.85 -46.19
C VAL A 261 7.27 -1.65 -47.31
N ALA A 262 6.89 -2.09 -48.51
CA ALA A 262 7.70 -2.11 -49.72
C ALA A 262 7.97 -0.71 -50.30
N GLU A 263 9.16 -0.54 -50.90
CA GLU A 263 9.55 0.62 -51.71
C GLU A 263 8.60 0.87 -52.89
N PRO A 264 8.63 2.10 -53.43
CA PRO A 264 9.26 2.20 -54.75
C PRO A 264 10.25 3.37 -54.90
N ALA A 265 11.42 3.01 -55.43
CA ALA A 265 12.18 3.59 -56.54
C ALA A 265 12.38 5.12 -56.65
N ALA A 266 13.68 5.43 -56.75
CA ALA A 266 14.34 6.69 -57.02
C ALA A 266 13.89 7.49 -58.26
N GLY A 267 14.06 8.81 -58.17
CA GLY A 267 14.14 9.74 -59.29
C GLY A 267 14.99 10.96 -58.90
N GLN A 268 16.06 11.18 -59.66
CA GLN A 268 17.20 12.07 -59.43
C GLN A 268 16.93 13.57 -59.67
N SER A 269 17.99 14.36 -59.36
CA SER A 269 18.40 15.66 -59.92
C SER A 269 17.95 16.91 -59.14
N ASP A 270 18.69 18.01 -59.04
CA ASP A 270 20.13 18.29 -59.04
C ASP A 270 20.29 19.76 -58.58
N SER A 271 21.45 20.09 -58.01
CA SER A 271 22.13 21.41 -58.06
C SER A 271 21.59 22.69 -57.35
N SER A 272 22.47 23.19 -56.47
CA SER A 272 23.06 24.55 -56.42
C SER A 272 22.36 25.75 -55.74
N ALA A 273 22.95 26.11 -54.59
CA ALA A 273 23.56 27.41 -54.22
C ALA A 273 22.77 28.75 -54.31
N GLY A 274 22.43 29.28 -53.12
CA GLY A 274 22.86 30.61 -52.65
C GLY A 274 21.93 31.81 -52.86
N THR A 275 21.50 32.46 -51.76
CA THR A 275 21.64 33.91 -51.44
C THR A 275 20.82 34.29 -50.19
N LYS A 276 21.37 35.19 -49.37
CA LYS A 276 20.80 35.77 -48.14
C LYS A 276 19.73 36.84 -48.41
N ALA A 277 18.68 36.92 -47.58
CA ALA A 277 18.30 38.11 -46.75
C ALA A 277 16.78 38.24 -46.47
N ASN A 278 16.47 38.37 -45.17
CA ASN A 278 15.40 39.10 -44.46
C ASN A 278 13.88 38.91 -44.71
N SER A 279 13.21 38.88 -43.55
CA SER A 279 11.84 39.30 -43.18
C SER A 279 10.64 38.53 -43.74
N SER A 280 9.95 37.82 -42.84
CA SER A 280 8.52 38.00 -42.47
C SER A 280 7.94 36.68 -41.95
N SER A 281 7.25 36.71 -40.81
CA SER A 281 6.39 35.62 -40.33
C SER A 281 5.34 35.21 -41.38
N PRO A 282 4.92 33.95 -41.39
CA PRO A 282 3.56 33.59 -40.93
C PRO A 282 3.62 32.33 -40.03
N ASP A 283 2.97 32.30 -38.87
CA ASP A 283 1.54 32.06 -38.62
C ASP A 283 0.96 30.82 -39.31
N TRP A 284 0.29 29.98 -38.50
CA TRP A 284 -0.39 28.69 -38.77
C TRP A 284 0.42 27.39 -38.62
N LEU A 285 0.28 26.73 -37.46
CA LEU A 285 -0.67 25.62 -37.32
C LEU A 285 -1.15 25.55 -35.86
N ASP A 286 -2.36 26.06 -35.66
CA ASP A 286 -3.20 25.85 -34.49
C ASP A 286 -4.20 24.74 -34.85
N SER A 287 -4.56 23.95 -33.83
CA SER A 287 -5.83 23.20 -33.72
C SER A 287 -6.11 22.03 -34.67
N GLU A 288 -6.05 20.79 -34.13
CA GLU A 288 -7.10 19.77 -34.27
C GLU A 288 -7.06 18.81 -33.07
N TRP A 289 -7.79 19.14 -32.00
CA TRP A 289 -8.35 18.16 -31.06
C TRP A 289 -9.82 18.53 -30.89
N GLU A 290 -10.66 18.01 -31.78
CA GLU A 290 -12.10 18.17 -31.71
C GLU A 290 -12.71 17.33 -30.58
N SER A 291 -13.62 17.99 -29.88
CA SER A 291 -14.59 17.53 -28.90
C SER A 291 -15.40 16.31 -29.35
N LEU A 292 -15.58 15.33 -28.46
CA LEU A 292 -16.65 14.34 -28.56
C LEU A 292 -17.67 14.60 -27.45
N ASP A 293 -18.86 15.02 -27.87
CA ASP A 293 -20.07 15.20 -27.06
C ASP A 293 -20.72 13.83 -26.73
N PRO A 294 -21.19 13.61 -25.49
CA PRO A 294 -21.97 12.43 -25.12
C PRO A 294 -23.47 12.77 -25.12
N SER A 295 -24.27 12.06 -25.92
CA SER A 295 -25.70 11.99 -25.66
C SER A 295 -26.30 10.67 -26.16
N VAL A 296 -27.41 10.32 -25.51
CA VAL A 296 -28.33 9.19 -25.74
C VAL A 296 -27.98 7.90 -24.98
N LEU A 297 -28.57 7.73 -23.80
CA LEU A 297 -29.72 6.83 -23.56
C LEU A 297 -30.24 7.01 -22.12
N GLU A 298 -31.44 7.59 -21.99
CA GLU A 298 -32.28 7.59 -20.78
C GLU A 298 -33.30 6.44 -20.81
N ASP A 299 -33.98 6.31 -19.66
CA ASP A 299 -35.22 5.59 -19.32
C ASP A 299 -35.01 4.17 -18.73
N GLU A 300 -35.47 3.84 -17.50
CA GLU A 300 -36.78 4.12 -16.91
C GLU A 300 -36.75 4.13 -15.36
N GLU A 301 -37.59 5.00 -14.78
CA GLU A 301 -37.93 5.14 -13.37
C GLU A 301 -39.04 4.16 -12.93
N LYS A 302 -39.07 3.81 -11.63
CA LYS A 302 -40.32 3.54 -10.90
C LYS A 302 -40.28 4.08 -9.47
N GLU A 303 -41.23 4.98 -9.20
CA GLU A 303 -41.66 5.50 -7.90
C GLU A 303 -42.20 4.41 -6.96
N VAL A 304 -42.11 4.59 -5.64
CA VAL A 304 -43.25 4.52 -4.68
C VAL A 304 -42.94 5.34 -3.40
N GLN A 305 -44.02 5.96 -2.90
CA GLN A 305 -44.24 6.95 -1.84
C GLN A 305 -43.88 6.62 -0.38
N ASP A 306 -43.74 7.72 0.36
CA ASP A 306 -43.83 7.98 1.80
C ASP A 306 -45.14 7.45 2.47
N GLY A 307 -45.05 7.15 3.76
CA GLY A 307 -46.19 6.78 4.61
C GLY A 307 -45.78 6.17 5.95
N GLY A 308 -45.59 7.01 6.97
CA GLY A 308 -45.33 6.55 8.35
C GLY A 308 -46.56 6.00 9.09
N ARG A 309 -46.32 5.11 10.07
CA ARG A 309 -46.85 5.16 11.46
C ARG A 309 -46.67 3.83 12.22
N THR A 310 -46.33 4.00 13.51
CA THR A 310 -46.72 3.25 14.72
C THR A 310 -46.23 1.81 14.96
N ALA A 311 -45.45 1.68 16.04
CA ALA A 311 -45.27 0.46 16.84
C ALA A 311 -46.57 0.04 17.56
N PRO A 312 -46.67 -1.23 17.98
CA PRO A 312 -46.73 -1.45 19.42
C PRO A 312 -45.89 -2.65 19.93
N GLU A 313 -45.61 -2.53 21.23
CA GLU A 313 -44.97 -3.45 22.16
C GLU A 313 -45.66 -4.82 22.25
N GLU A 314 -44.89 -5.88 22.52
CA GLU A 314 -45.35 -6.98 23.37
C GLU A 314 -44.15 -7.71 24.00
N CYS A 315 -44.16 -7.76 25.33
CA CYS A 315 -43.21 -8.42 26.21
C CYS A 315 -43.51 -9.92 26.33
N ILE A 316 -42.50 -10.79 26.24
CA ILE A 316 -42.55 -12.15 26.82
C ILE A 316 -41.18 -12.48 27.43
N GLU A 317 -41.17 -12.67 28.76
CA GLU A 317 -40.07 -13.25 29.54
C GLU A 317 -40.05 -14.79 29.37
N SER A 318 -38.87 -15.44 29.47
CA SER A 318 -38.57 -16.53 30.43
C SER A 318 -37.27 -17.30 30.13
N GLU A 319 -36.38 -17.28 31.12
CA GLU A 319 -35.57 -18.39 31.67
C GLU A 319 -34.28 -18.91 30.96
N SER A 320 -33.16 -18.38 31.47
CA SER A 320 -31.95 -19.04 32.00
C SER A 320 -31.49 -20.42 31.47
N ASN A 321 -30.23 -20.46 30.99
CA ASN A 321 -29.20 -21.37 31.51
C ASN A 321 -27.78 -20.91 31.06
N THR A 322 -26.90 -20.64 32.02
CA THR A 322 -25.46 -20.40 31.83
C THR A 322 -24.71 -21.74 31.69
N PRO A 323 -23.50 -21.78 31.10
CA PRO A 323 -22.29 -21.61 31.92
C PRO A 323 -21.08 -20.88 31.29
N ILE A 324 -20.40 -20.14 32.17
CA ILE A 324 -18.94 -19.90 32.30
C ILE A 324 -18.25 -18.98 31.29
N THR A 325 -18.24 -17.70 31.67
CA THR A 325 -17.39 -16.61 31.19
C THR A 325 -16.07 -16.57 31.99
N VAL A 326 -14.94 -16.27 31.35
CA VAL A 326 -13.75 -15.72 32.03
C VAL A 326 -13.48 -14.34 31.45
N GLN A 327 -13.91 -13.30 32.17
CA GLN A 327 -13.51 -11.91 31.93
C GLN A 327 -12.27 -11.57 32.80
N PRO A 328 -11.26 -10.86 32.28
CA PRO A 328 -10.23 -10.26 33.12
C PRO A 328 -10.75 -8.99 33.79
N LYS A 329 -10.51 -8.91 35.10
CA LYS A 329 -10.96 -7.85 36.01
C LYS A 329 -9.97 -6.67 36.00
N ALA A 330 -10.46 -5.46 35.75
CA ALA A 330 -9.71 -4.22 35.92
C ALA A 330 -9.37 -3.94 37.39
N THR A 331 -8.17 -3.43 37.67
CA THR A 331 -7.75 -2.94 39.00
C THR A 331 -6.96 -1.64 38.81
N PRO A 332 -7.09 -0.62 39.70
CA PRO A 332 -6.81 0.77 39.35
C PRO A 332 -5.35 1.21 39.53
N THR A 333 -5.02 2.26 38.77
CA THR A 333 -3.85 3.13 38.81
C THR A 333 -3.22 3.35 40.19
N GLN A 334 -1.90 3.13 40.27
CA GLN A 334 -1.02 3.78 41.24
C GLN A 334 0.18 4.41 40.53
N THR A 335 0.38 5.68 40.89
CA THR A 335 1.47 6.63 40.59
C THR A 335 2.87 6.02 40.53
N ALA A 336 3.58 6.24 39.41
CA ALA A 336 5.00 6.01 39.29
C ALA A 336 5.77 7.16 39.97
N GLN A 337 6.44 6.85 41.09
CA GLN A 337 7.48 7.69 41.68
C GLN A 337 8.83 7.35 41.04
N HIS A 338 9.57 8.39 40.68
CA HIS A 338 10.95 8.34 40.22
C HIS A 338 11.87 7.72 41.29
N THR A 339 12.74 6.79 40.88
CA THR A 339 13.98 6.49 41.59
C THR A 339 15.15 6.53 40.62
N HIS A 340 16.06 7.48 40.87
CA HIS A 340 17.42 7.48 40.39
C HIS A 340 18.20 6.35 41.05
N THR A 341 18.93 5.56 40.28
CA THR A 341 20.16 4.89 40.75
C THR A 341 21.13 4.71 39.58
N ASP A 342 22.17 5.53 39.64
CA ASP A 342 23.59 5.29 39.39
C ASP A 342 24.08 4.30 38.32
N ALA A 343 24.93 4.87 37.47
CA ALA A 343 25.83 4.19 36.54
C ALA A 343 26.77 3.21 37.25
N HIS A 344 27.13 2.13 36.55
CA HIS A 344 28.50 1.70 36.21
C HIS A 344 28.46 0.27 35.64
N SER A 345 28.27 0.12 34.32
CA SER A 345 28.79 -1.04 33.58
C SER A 345 29.07 -0.63 32.14
N ASN A 346 30.36 -0.66 31.76
CA ASN A 346 30.83 -0.46 30.40
C ASN A 346 30.38 -1.63 29.52
N THR A 347 29.30 -1.44 28.78
CA THR A 347 28.95 -2.18 27.57
C THR A 347 28.47 -1.15 26.56
N HIS A 348 28.97 -1.21 25.32
CA HIS A 348 28.60 -0.30 24.24
C HIS A 348 27.08 -0.11 24.21
N GLN A 349 26.60 1.06 24.63
CA GLN A 349 25.19 1.43 24.54
C GLN A 349 24.87 1.60 23.05
N HIS A 350 24.39 0.54 22.41
CA HIS A 350 23.71 0.65 21.13
C HIS A 350 22.47 1.52 21.37
N THR A 351 22.48 2.74 20.84
CA THR A 351 21.28 3.55 20.76
C THR A 351 20.23 2.74 19.98
N PRO A 352 19.03 2.49 20.54
CA PRO A 352 18.00 1.72 19.84
C PRO A 352 17.71 2.37 18.50
N LEU A 353 17.66 1.56 17.44
CA LEU A 353 17.36 2.05 16.09
C LEU A 353 15.92 2.56 16.01
N LEU A 354 15.01 1.94 16.78
CA LEU A 354 13.61 2.30 16.91
C LEU A 354 13.18 2.21 18.39
N GLU A 355 12.05 2.83 18.70
CA GLU A 355 11.38 2.65 20.00
C GLU A 355 10.63 1.30 20.00
N GLU A 356 11.34 0.24 20.35
CA GLU A 356 10.83 -1.14 20.36
C GLU A 356 10.02 -1.46 21.63
N ASP A 357 9.05 -2.37 21.50
CA ASP A 357 8.36 -3.00 22.62
C ASP A 357 9.21 -4.13 23.25
N ARG A 358 8.67 -4.80 24.27
CA ARG A 358 9.39 -5.87 24.99
C ARG A 358 9.61 -7.15 24.16
N CYS A 359 8.98 -7.25 23.00
CA CYS A 359 9.16 -8.33 22.03
C CYS A 359 10.13 -7.95 20.90
N GLY A 360 10.64 -6.72 20.88
CA GLY A 360 11.53 -6.20 19.83
C GLY A 360 10.78 -5.67 18.61
N LEU A 361 9.53 -5.22 18.77
CA LEU A 361 8.71 -4.69 17.66
C LEU A 361 8.48 -3.17 17.78
N PRO A 362 8.39 -2.42 16.68
CA PRO A 362 8.40 -2.88 15.29
C PRO A 362 9.77 -3.39 14.83
N LEU A 363 9.75 -4.36 13.92
CA LEU A 363 10.97 -4.77 13.22
C LEU A 363 11.55 -3.58 12.43
N ALA A 364 12.87 -3.48 12.41
CA ALA A 364 13.62 -2.42 11.72
C ALA A 364 13.62 -2.54 10.18
N ILE A 365 12.44 -2.70 9.57
CA ILE A 365 12.24 -2.91 8.13
C ILE A 365 12.69 -1.69 7.35
N PHE A 366 12.14 -0.51 7.64
CA PHE A 366 12.41 0.74 6.91
C PHE A 366 13.62 1.50 7.44
N THR A 367 14.71 0.79 7.64
CA THR A 367 15.97 1.35 8.12
C THR A 367 17.09 0.96 7.16
N LYS A 368 18.23 1.68 7.25
CA LYS A 368 19.45 1.40 6.48
C LYS A 368 19.18 1.22 4.97
N GLY A 369 18.50 2.21 4.38
CA GLY A 369 18.30 2.33 2.93
C GLY A 369 17.14 1.54 2.35
N TYR A 370 16.23 0.99 3.18
CA TYR A 370 14.95 0.46 2.70
C TYR A 370 13.85 1.51 2.86
N LEU A 371 13.36 2.04 1.75
CA LEU A 371 12.50 3.22 1.75
C LEU A 371 11.01 2.87 1.85
N CYS A 372 10.24 3.71 2.56
CA CYS A 372 8.79 3.77 2.43
C CYS A 372 8.43 5.05 1.67
N LEU A 373 7.72 4.91 0.55
CA LEU A 373 7.30 6.03 -0.29
C LEU A 373 5.81 5.83 -0.60
N PRO A 374 4.90 6.21 0.32
CA PRO A 374 3.46 5.98 0.14
C PRO A 374 2.97 6.50 -1.21
N TYR A 375 3.51 7.64 -1.62
CA TYR A 375 3.48 8.15 -2.98
C TYR A 375 4.89 8.53 -3.45
N MET A 376 5.22 8.17 -4.69
CA MET A 376 6.40 8.57 -5.43
C MET A 376 5.96 9.37 -6.66
N ALA A 377 6.49 10.59 -6.79
CA ALA A 377 6.30 11.41 -7.99
C ALA A 377 7.32 11.03 -9.08
N LEU A 378 7.01 11.31 -10.36
CA LEU A 378 7.94 11.07 -11.47
C LEU A 378 9.33 11.69 -11.27
N GLN A 379 9.42 12.85 -10.61
CA GLN A 379 10.68 13.56 -10.35
C GLN A 379 11.60 12.78 -9.39
N GLN A 380 11.05 11.81 -8.65
CA GLN A 380 11.79 10.91 -7.75
C GLN A 380 12.19 9.59 -8.42
N HIS A 381 11.95 9.43 -9.73
CA HIS A 381 12.26 8.20 -10.48
C HIS A 381 13.68 7.69 -10.27
N HIS A 382 14.66 8.60 -10.15
CA HIS A 382 16.06 8.25 -9.92
C HIS A 382 16.30 7.37 -8.68
N LEU A 383 15.42 7.42 -7.67
CA LEU A 383 15.53 6.61 -6.45
C LEU A 383 15.41 5.11 -6.72
N LEU A 384 14.72 4.71 -7.80
CA LEU A 384 14.55 3.30 -8.16
C LEU A 384 15.86 2.65 -8.63
N CYS A 385 16.78 3.47 -9.13
CA CYS A 385 18.07 3.07 -9.67
C CYS A 385 19.26 3.41 -8.75
N ASP A 386 19.03 4.12 -7.62
CA ASP A 386 20.10 4.53 -6.72
C ASP A 386 20.70 3.31 -5.99
N VAL A 387 22.02 3.14 -6.11
CA VAL A 387 22.77 2.04 -5.49
C VAL A 387 22.74 2.07 -3.96
N ARG A 388 22.43 3.23 -3.36
CA ARG A 388 22.30 3.40 -1.90
C ARG A 388 20.92 2.94 -1.40
N VAL A 389 19.94 2.85 -2.29
CA VAL A 389 18.60 2.36 -1.99
C VAL A 389 18.61 0.84 -2.07
N ARG A 390 18.67 0.20 -0.91
CA ARG A 390 18.69 -1.26 -0.74
C ARG A 390 17.40 -1.91 -1.24
N GLY A 391 16.29 -1.23 -1.06
CA GLY A 391 14.97 -1.61 -1.57
C GLY A 391 13.94 -0.54 -1.21
N PHE A 392 12.68 -0.76 -1.60
CA PHE A 392 11.61 0.19 -1.30
C PHE A 392 10.24 -0.48 -1.30
N VAL A 393 9.31 0.11 -0.56
CA VAL A 393 7.87 -0.01 -0.80
C VAL A 393 7.39 1.34 -1.29
N ALA A 394 7.00 1.43 -2.56
CA ALA A 394 6.63 2.69 -3.20
C ALA A 394 5.25 2.60 -3.86
N GLY A 395 4.47 3.66 -3.79
CA GLY A 395 3.24 3.81 -4.56
C GLY A 395 3.42 4.78 -5.71
N ALA A 396 2.90 4.47 -6.90
CA ALA A 396 2.84 5.41 -8.01
C ALA A 396 1.52 5.35 -8.78
N THR A 397 1.03 6.52 -9.22
CA THR A 397 -0.15 6.63 -10.11
C THR A 397 0.24 6.64 -11.58
N ASN A 398 1.49 7.01 -11.89
CA ASN A 398 1.94 7.19 -13.27
C ASN A 398 2.29 5.85 -13.94
N ILE A 399 1.72 5.60 -15.12
CA ILE A 399 1.89 4.36 -15.89
C ILE A 399 3.35 4.05 -16.24
N LEU A 400 4.21 5.07 -16.34
CA LEU A 400 5.64 4.91 -16.65
C LEU A 400 6.34 3.98 -15.65
N PHE A 401 5.97 4.05 -14.37
CA PHE A 401 6.51 3.15 -13.35
C PHE A 401 6.09 1.70 -13.58
N ARG A 402 4.86 1.46 -14.05
CA ARG A 402 4.35 0.11 -14.37
C ARG A 402 4.99 -0.46 -15.64
N GLN A 403 5.43 0.37 -16.58
CA GLN A 403 6.10 -0.05 -17.81
C GLN A 403 7.54 -0.50 -17.52
N GLN A 404 8.24 0.14 -16.58
CA GLN A 404 9.62 -0.16 -16.22
C GLN A 404 9.73 -1.29 -15.19
N ARG A 405 9.16 -2.45 -15.53
CA ARG A 405 9.04 -3.58 -14.59
C ARG A 405 10.36 -4.13 -14.06
N HIS A 406 11.46 -3.92 -14.78
CA HIS A 406 12.78 -4.40 -14.40
C HIS A 406 13.38 -3.67 -13.18
N LEU A 407 12.82 -2.52 -12.78
CA LEU A 407 13.29 -1.75 -11.62
C LEU A 407 12.70 -2.21 -10.29
N SER A 408 11.68 -3.09 -10.33
CA SER A 408 10.98 -3.60 -9.15
C SER A 408 11.02 -5.14 -9.15
N ASP A 409 11.16 -5.73 -7.96
CA ASP A 409 11.06 -7.18 -7.78
C ASP A 409 9.60 -7.65 -7.91
N ALA A 410 8.66 -6.81 -7.45
CA ALA A 410 7.23 -7.04 -7.52
C ALA A 410 6.45 -5.76 -7.86
N ILE A 411 5.43 -5.89 -8.70
CA ILE A 411 4.44 -4.84 -8.98
C ILE A 411 3.07 -5.29 -8.51
N VAL A 412 2.45 -4.48 -7.66
CA VAL A 412 1.12 -4.70 -7.10
C VAL A 412 0.14 -3.84 -7.87
N ASP A 413 -0.70 -4.48 -8.68
CA ASP A 413 -1.86 -3.85 -9.29
C ASP A 413 -2.97 -3.80 -8.23
N VAL A 414 -3.18 -2.62 -7.65
CA VAL A 414 -4.12 -2.43 -6.54
C VAL A 414 -5.57 -2.47 -7.03
N GLU A 415 -5.84 -2.14 -8.29
CA GLU A 415 -7.20 -2.25 -8.85
C GLU A 415 -7.60 -3.74 -8.96
N GLU A 416 -6.77 -4.53 -9.62
CA GLU A 416 -7.06 -5.94 -9.90
C GLU A 416 -6.73 -6.87 -8.72
N GLY A 417 -6.07 -6.37 -7.69
CA GLY A 417 -5.58 -7.17 -6.57
C GLY A 417 -4.55 -8.22 -7.01
N VAL A 418 -3.73 -7.91 -8.03
CA VAL A 418 -2.76 -8.84 -8.63
C VAL A 418 -1.33 -8.45 -8.24
N ILE A 419 -0.50 -9.45 -7.94
CA ILE A 419 0.93 -9.26 -7.67
C ILE A 419 1.72 -9.88 -8.82
N HIS A 420 2.43 -9.05 -9.57
CA HIS A 420 3.32 -9.47 -10.64
C HIS A 420 4.75 -9.56 -10.12
N ILE A 421 5.29 -10.77 -10.04
CA ILE A 421 6.69 -11.03 -9.64
C ILE A 421 7.41 -11.57 -10.87
N ALA A 422 8.44 -10.89 -11.37
CA ALA A 422 9.14 -11.35 -12.58
C ALA A 422 9.99 -12.59 -12.29
N ASP A 423 10.75 -12.57 -11.19
CA ASP A 423 11.69 -13.61 -10.81
C ASP A 423 10.97 -14.91 -10.35
N PRO A 424 11.18 -16.04 -11.05
CA PRO A 424 10.60 -17.32 -10.64
C PRO A 424 11.16 -17.84 -9.30
N GLU A 425 12.39 -17.50 -8.94
CA GLU A 425 12.95 -17.88 -7.65
C GLU A 425 12.24 -17.16 -6.51
N LEU A 426 12.06 -15.85 -6.61
CA LEU A 426 11.28 -15.09 -5.65
C LEU A 426 9.83 -15.61 -5.53
N ARG A 427 9.18 -15.99 -6.64
CA ARG A 427 7.85 -16.65 -6.58
C ARG A 427 7.87 -17.95 -5.77
N ARG A 428 8.93 -18.75 -5.91
CA ARG A 428 9.10 -20.00 -5.15
C ARG A 428 9.33 -19.71 -3.66
N VAL A 429 10.13 -18.69 -3.34
CA VAL A 429 10.37 -18.25 -1.96
C VAL A 429 9.07 -17.79 -1.29
N LEU A 430 8.18 -17.13 -2.04
CA LEU A 430 6.92 -16.58 -1.54
C LEU A 430 5.71 -17.52 -1.65
N SER A 431 5.92 -18.79 -2.05
CA SER A 431 4.82 -19.74 -2.13
C SER A 431 4.26 -20.03 -0.74
N LEU A 432 2.96 -19.80 -0.56
CA LEU A 432 2.29 -20.04 0.71
C LEU A 432 2.23 -21.54 1.05
N THR A 433 2.57 -21.87 2.29
CA THR A 433 2.43 -23.24 2.81
C THR A 433 0.96 -23.61 3.07
N THR A 434 0.69 -24.85 3.50
CA THR A 434 -0.68 -25.19 3.96
C THR A 434 -1.06 -24.37 5.19
N ALA A 435 -0.15 -24.20 6.13
CA ALA A 435 -0.41 -23.48 7.37
C ALA A 435 -0.71 -21.99 7.06
N ASP A 436 0.06 -21.38 6.16
CA ASP A 436 -0.20 -20.04 5.64
C ASP A 436 -1.59 -19.93 4.98
N LEU A 437 -1.94 -20.90 4.12
CA LEU A 437 -3.24 -20.91 3.45
C LEU A 437 -4.40 -21.05 4.43
N ARG A 438 -4.27 -21.89 5.47
CA ARG A 438 -5.27 -22.02 6.54
C ARG A 438 -5.44 -20.71 7.30
N PHE A 439 -4.33 -20.02 7.61
CA PHE A 439 -4.37 -18.71 8.25
C PHE A 439 -5.13 -17.70 7.38
N CYS A 440 -4.81 -17.60 6.10
CA CYS A 440 -5.52 -16.70 5.18
C CYS A 440 -7.00 -17.06 5.02
N ASP A 441 -7.34 -18.35 4.92
CA ASP A 441 -8.72 -18.82 4.79
C ASP A 441 -9.53 -18.51 6.05
N PHE A 442 -8.92 -18.67 7.23
CA PHE A 442 -9.51 -18.28 8.51
C PHE A 442 -9.86 -16.79 8.53
N LEU A 443 -8.90 -15.92 8.19
CA LEU A 443 -9.16 -14.47 8.11
C LEU A 443 -10.28 -14.15 7.13
N LEU A 444 -10.25 -14.75 5.93
CA LEU A 444 -11.26 -14.51 4.89
C LEU A 444 -12.65 -14.93 5.32
N LYS A 445 -12.75 -16.08 5.98
CA LYS A 445 -14.01 -16.60 6.50
C LYS A 445 -14.56 -15.66 7.59
N SER A 446 -13.74 -15.31 8.58
CA SER A 446 -14.16 -14.39 9.65
C SER A 446 -14.57 -13.02 9.09
N VAL A 447 -13.90 -12.50 8.06
CA VAL A 447 -14.29 -11.20 7.47
C VAL A 447 -15.58 -11.29 6.62
N SER A 448 -15.81 -12.43 5.94
CA SER A 448 -16.95 -12.60 5.03
C SER A 448 -18.25 -12.94 5.76
N GLU A 449 -18.19 -13.76 6.81
CA GLU A 449 -19.36 -14.21 7.57
C GLU A 449 -20.02 -13.06 8.36
N HIS A 450 -19.26 -12.04 8.77
CA HIS A 450 -19.76 -10.90 9.55
C HIS A 450 -20.30 -9.74 8.68
N SER A 451 -20.67 -9.98 7.43
CA SER A 451 -21.17 -8.92 6.54
C SER A 451 -22.66 -8.55 6.74
N GLU A 452 -23.47 -9.41 7.38
CA GLU A 452 -24.91 -9.15 7.56
C GLU A 452 -25.34 -8.78 9.01
N ASP A 453 -24.56 -9.11 10.04
CA ASP A 453 -25.02 -9.04 11.46
C ASP A 453 -24.35 -7.96 12.34
N VAL A 454 -23.64 -6.99 11.74
CA VAL A 454 -22.97 -5.92 12.52
C VAL A 454 -23.97 -5.04 13.30
N PHE A 455 -25.25 -5.02 12.91
CA PHE A 455 -26.27 -4.18 13.53
C PHE A 455 -27.12 -4.85 14.63
N LEU A 456 -27.05 -6.18 14.84
CA LEU A 456 -28.00 -6.87 15.74
C LEU A 456 -27.41 -7.46 17.04
N ASP A 457 -26.11 -7.82 17.10
CA ASP A 457 -25.51 -8.44 18.31
C ASP A 457 -24.38 -7.64 18.98
N GLY A 458 -24.08 -6.43 18.49
CA GLY A 458 -23.38 -5.36 19.22
C GLY A 458 -21.98 -5.63 19.81
N THR A 459 -21.35 -6.78 19.56
CA THR A 459 -20.13 -7.25 20.26
C THR A 459 -19.07 -7.91 19.37
N GLY A 460 -19.25 -7.95 18.05
CA GLY A 460 -18.32 -8.61 17.12
C GLY A 460 -17.00 -7.87 16.93
N TRP A 461 -15.98 -8.16 17.75
CA TRP A 461 -14.59 -7.75 17.54
C TRP A 461 -13.93 -8.55 16.40
N GLU A 462 -14.34 -9.81 16.23
CA GLU A 462 -13.80 -10.70 15.21
C GLU A 462 -14.14 -10.25 13.78
N GLY A 463 -13.16 -10.33 12.88
CA GLY A 463 -13.30 -9.84 11.50
C GLY A 463 -13.16 -8.32 11.33
N GLY A 464 -13.06 -7.56 12.42
CA GLY A 464 -12.77 -6.12 12.39
C GLY A 464 -11.29 -5.80 12.14
N ASP A 465 -10.98 -4.53 11.86
CA ASP A 465 -9.64 -4.09 11.49
C ASP A 465 -8.58 -4.34 12.58
N GLU A 466 -8.92 -4.07 13.84
CA GLU A 466 -8.03 -4.30 14.99
C GLU A 466 -7.78 -5.80 15.21
N TRP A 467 -8.83 -6.62 15.07
CA TRP A 467 -8.70 -8.07 15.14
C TRP A 467 -7.76 -8.62 14.07
N ILE A 468 -7.90 -8.16 12.81
CA ILE A 468 -7.00 -8.59 11.73
C ILE A 468 -5.56 -8.24 12.06
N ARG A 469 -5.30 -7.00 12.53
CA ARG A 469 -3.94 -6.60 12.95
C ARG A 469 -3.44 -7.47 14.10
N ALA A 470 -4.28 -7.79 15.08
CA ALA A 470 -3.92 -8.70 16.17
C ALA A 470 -3.56 -10.11 15.67
N GLN A 471 -4.25 -10.62 14.64
CA GLN A 471 -3.90 -11.91 14.00
C GLN A 471 -2.53 -11.87 13.31
N PHE A 472 -2.19 -10.78 12.61
CA PHE A 472 -0.84 -10.60 12.04
C PHE A 472 0.23 -10.38 13.12
N THR A 473 -0.08 -9.69 14.21
CA THR A 473 0.78 -9.58 15.39
C THR A 473 1.06 -10.96 15.99
N HIS A 474 0.04 -11.79 16.13
CA HIS A 474 0.22 -13.16 16.62
C HIS A 474 1.04 -14.01 15.65
N TYR A 475 0.82 -13.90 14.34
CA TYR A 475 1.65 -14.53 13.31
C TYR A 475 3.13 -14.13 13.44
N MET A 476 3.42 -12.84 13.64
CA MET A 476 4.77 -12.31 13.81
C MET A 476 5.43 -12.80 15.10
N HIS A 477 4.72 -12.72 16.23
CA HIS A 477 5.22 -13.20 17.52
C HIS A 477 5.59 -14.68 17.49
N THR A 478 4.70 -15.52 16.97
CA THR A 478 4.94 -16.97 16.87
C THR A 478 6.08 -17.31 15.91
N LEU A 479 6.22 -16.56 14.80
CA LEU A 479 7.35 -16.69 13.89
C LEU A 479 8.67 -16.39 14.59
N LEU A 480 8.76 -15.26 15.29
CA LEU A 480 9.95 -14.84 16.02
C LEU A 480 10.29 -15.82 17.15
N ALA A 481 9.31 -16.20 17.96
CA ALA A 481 9.48 -17.19 19.04
C ALA A 481 9.98 -18.55 18.51
N SER A 482 9.49 -18.98 17.34
CA SER A 482 9.96 -20.20 16.68
C SER A 482 11.44 -20.14 16.32
N THR A 483 11.99 -18.96 16.00
CA THR A 483 13.41 -18.82 15.67
C THR A 483 14.33 -18.97 16.88
N LEU A 484 13.82 -18.80 18.10
CA LEU A 484 14.57 -18.95 19.33
C LEU A 484 14.65 -20.40 19.84
N GLN A 485 13.83 -21.30 19.31
CA GLN A 485 13.82 -22.70 19.74
C GLN A 485 15.05 -23.46 19.22
N GLU A 486 15.53 -24.40 20.03
CA GLU A 486 16.45 -25.45 19.61
C GLU A 486 15.72 -26.37 18.61
N ASP A 487 16.42 -26.86 17.57
CA ASP A 487 15.83 -27.68 16.50
C ASP A 487 14.59 -27.07 15.80
N ASN A 488 14.64 -25.76 15.52
CA ASN A 488 13.53 -24.99 14.95
C ASN A 488 13.16 -25.32 13.49
N GLU A 489 13.88 -26.19 12.78
CA GLU A 489 13.66 -26.47 11.35
C GLU A 489 12.24 -26.95 11.05
N LYS A 490 11.70 -27.83 11.90
CA LYS A 490 10.34 -28.38 11.72
C LYS A 490 9.27 -27.32 11.96
N LEU A 491 9.43 -26.50 13.00
CA LEU A 491 8.50 -25.40 13.33
C LEU A 491 8.49 -24.34 12.22
N LEU A 492 9.67 -24.00 11.71
CA LEU A 492 9.85 -22.97 10.69
C LEU A 492 9.46 -23.44 9.28
N ALA A 493 9.44 -24.75 9.02
CA ALA A 493 8.98 -25.31 7.76
C ALA A 493 7.53 -24.93 7.44
N ASP A 494 6.67 -24.79 8.46
CA ASP A 494 5.28 -24.37 8.29
C ASP A 494 5.13 -22.92 7.84
N TYR A 495 6.14 -22.06 8.05
CA TYR A 495 6.21 -20.71 7.47
C TYR A 495 6.86 -20.68 6.07
N GLY A 496 7.44 -21.80 5.64
CA GLY A 496 8.11 -22.01 4.36
C GLY A 496 9.64 -21.93 4.49
N SER A 497 10.33 -23.07 4.35
CA SER A 497 11.78 -23.16 4.55
C SER A 497 12.59 -22.22 3.64
N ALA A 498 12.15 -22.02 2.40
CA ALA A 498 12.80 -21.09 1.46
C ALA A 498 12.61 -19.63 1.88
N PHE A 499 11.40 -19.26 2.33
CA PHE A 499 11.11 -17.95 2.90
C PHE A 499 11.99 -17.69 4.12
N ILE A 500 12.02 -18.62 5.08
CA ILE A 500 12.79 -18.48 6.32
C ILE A 500 14.29 -18.32 6.05
N SER A 501 14.84 -19.14 5.15
CA SER A 501 16.27 -19.05 4.79
C SER A 501 16.61 -17.68 4.20
N THR A 502 15.71 -17.10 3.41
CA THR A 502 15.89 -15.78 2.81
C THR A 502 15.62 -14.65 3.80
N TRP A 503 14.64 -14.80 4.69
CA TRP A 503 14.32 -13.80 5.69
C TRP A 503 15.43 -13.67 6.74
N ARG A 504 16.06 -14.78 7.15
CA ARG A 504 17.17 -14.78 8.12
C ARG A 504 18.39 -13.97 7.68
N ILE A 505 18.56 -13.71 6.38
CA ILE A 505 19.68 -12.90 5.87
C ILE A 505 19.35 -11.40 5.75
N THR A 506 18.08 -11.01 5.94
CA THR A 506 17.61 -9.62 5.86
C THR A 506 18.16 -8.75 6.98
N HIS A 507 18.11 -7.43 6.79
CA HIS A 507 18.56 -6.48 7.81
C HIS A 507 17.66 -6.54 9.04
N ASN A 508 16.33 -6.47 8.86
CA ASN A 508 15.38 -6.47 9.97
C ASN A 508 15.51 -7.70 10.88
N TYR A 509 15.67 -8.91 10.31
CA TYR A 509 15.85 -10.10 11.12
C TYR A 509 17.17 -10.07 11.90
N LYS A 510 18.27 -9.71 11.23
CA LYS A 510 19.59 -9.62 11.88
C LYS A 510 19.58 -8.60 13.01
N ALA A 511 19.02 -7.41 12.78
CA ALA A 511 18.88 -6.37 13.78
C ALA A 511 18.09 -6.87 15.01
N TRP A 512 16.94 -7.52 14.78
CA TRP A 512 16.14 -8.08 15.85
C TRP A 512 16.87 -9.19 16.62
N SER A 513 17.51 -10.13 15.91
CA SER A 513 18.19 -11.30 16.49
C SER A 513 19.44 -10.96 17.32
N CYS A 514 20.03 -9.80 17.09
CA CYS A 514 21.18 -9.30 17.85
C CYS A 514 20.78 -8.66 19.19
N THR A 515 19.49 -8.44 19.43
CA THR A 515 18.96 -7.83 20.65
C THR A 515 18.25 -8.89 21.49
N HIS A 516 18.40 -8.81 22.81
CA HIS A 516 17.74 -9.74 23.73
C HIS A 516 16.32 -9.26 24.05
N HIS A 517 15.32 -10.07 23.71
CA HIS A 517 13.90 -9.77 23.92
C HIS A 517 13.32 -10.70 24.98
N PRO A 518 13.04 -10.25 26.22
CA PRO A 518 12.60 -11.14 27.28
C PRO A 518 11.18 -11.68 27.08
N THR A 519 10.25 -10.87 26.54
CA THR A 519 8.84 -11.25 26.46
C THR A 519 8.53 -12.20 25.30
N ILE A 520 9.35 -12.22 24.25
CA ILE A 520 9.12 -13.14 23.13
C ILE A 520 9.36 -14.61 23.52
N ALA A 521 10.16 -14.87 24.55
CA ALA A 521 10.40 -16.22 25.07
C ALA A 521 9.15 -16.84 25.73
N GLU A 522 8.18 -16.02 26.13
CA GLU A 522 6.91 -16.47 26.73
C GLU A 522 5.87 -16.85 25.66
N VAL A 523 6.10 -16.46 24.40
CA VAL A 523 5.20 -16.77 23.29
C VAL A 523 5.38 -18.23 22.87
N SER A 524 4.26 -18.93 22.69
CA SER A 524 4.28 -20.30 22.17
C SER A 524 4.84 -20.35 20.74
N PRO A 525 5.88 -21.14 20.47
CA PRO A 525 6.46 -21.27 19.13
C PRO A 525 5.60 -22.16 18.23
N GLY A 526 5.79 -22.02 16.92
CA GLY A 526 5.10 -22.77 15.85
C GLY A 526 4.06 -21.93 15.12
N HIS A 527 3.80 -22.27 13.86
CA HIS A 527 2.82 -21.55 13.04
C HIS A 527 1.41 -21.65 13.67
N PRO A 528 0.64 -20.54 13.81
CA PRO A 528 -0.66 -20.58 14.52
C PRO A 528 -1.66 -21.60 13.95
N PHE A 529 -1.54 -21.89 12.65
CA PHE A 529 -2.35 -22.86 11.90
C PHE A 529 -1.58 -24.15 11.48
N GLN A 530 -0.52 -24.50 12.21
CA GLN A 530 0.20 -25.77 12.03
C GLN A 530 -0.71 -26.99 12.28
N GLY A 531 -0.44 -28.13 11.63
CA GLY A 531 -1.18 -29.37 11.89
C GLY A 531 -1.21 -30.34 10.71
N GLN A 532 -1.74 -31.54 10.96
CA GLN A 532 -1.76 -32.64 10.00
C GLN A 532 -2.57 -32.32 8.73
N TYR A 533 -2.18 -32.95 7.62
CA TYR A 533 -2.80 -32.72 6.31
C TYR A 533 -4.18 -33.40 6.22
N SER A 534 -5.16 -32.67 5.70
CA SER A 534 -6.56 -33.11 5.59
C SER A 534 -7.10 -32.95 4.16
N VAL A 535 -8.26 -33.54 3.88
CA VAL A 535 -8.94 -33.38 2.58
C VAL A 535 -9.36 -31.91 2.34
N ALA A 536 -9.66 -31.17 3.41
CA ALA A 536 -9.94 -29.73 3.33
C ALA A 536 -8.73 -28.96 2.78
N ASP A 537 -7.51 -29.36 3.12
CA ASP A 537 -6.28 -28.72 2.63
C ASP A 537 -6.04 -28.96 1.14
N VAL A 538 -6.40 -30.14 0.63
CA VAL A 538 -6.36 -30.44 -0.80
C VAL A 538 -7.30 -29.50 -1.55
N LYS A 539 -8.53 -29.34 -1.05
CA LYS A 539 -9.53 -28.43 -1.63
C LYS A 539 -9.07 -26.98 -1.58
N LEU A 540 -8.49 -26.56 -0.46
CA LEU A 540 -7.97 -25.21 -0.26
C LEU A 540 -6.83 -24.90 -1.24
N ARG A 541 -5.83 -25.78 -1.35
CA ARG A 541 -4.72 -25.62 -2.29
C ARG A 541 -5.17 -25.62 -3.75
N PHE A 542 -6.12 -26.48 -4.10
CA PHE A 542 -6.69 -26.50 -5.45
C PHE A 542 -7.41 -25.18 -5.76
N SER A 543 -8.25 -24.70 -4.86
CA SER A 543 -8.99 -23.44 -5.02
C SER A 543 -8.03 -22.25 -5.17
N HIS A 544 -6.99 -22.20 -4.33
CA HIS A 544 -5.92 -21.21 -4.41
C HIS A 544 -5.19 -21.25 -5.77
N SER A 545 -4.82 -22.45 -6.24
CA SER A 545 -4.12 -22.61 -7.53
C SER A 545 -4.97 -22.20 -8.73
N VAL A 546 -6.28 -22.49 -8.69
CA VAL A 546 -7.23 -22.13 -9.75
C VAL A 546 -7.49 -20.62 -9.78
N GLN A 547 -7.60 -19.96 -8.61
CA GLN A 547 -7.85 -18.52 -8.53
C GLN A 547 -6.62 -17.67 -8.92
N ASN A 548 -5.40 -18.14 -8.64
CA ASN A 548 -4.17 -17.38 -8.90
C ASN A 548 -3.60 -17.52 -10.32
N SER A 549 -3.92 -18.59 -11.06
CA SER A 549 -3.39 -18.79 -12.41
C SER A 549 -4.37 -18.27 -13.47
N GLU A 550 -3.90 -17.56 -14.51
CA GLU A 550 -4.74 -17.20 -15.67
C GLU A 550 -5.28 -18.44 -16.40
N ARG A 551 -4.45 -19.49 -16.50
CA ARG A 551 -4.88 -20.80 -17.01
C ARG A 551 -5.84 -21.48 -16.03
N GLY A 552 -5.62 -21.32 -14.73
CA GLY A 552 -6.51 -21.77 -13.67
C GLY A 552 -7.90 -21.13 -13.73
N ARG A 553 -7.98 -19.80 -13.92
CA ARG A 553 -9.26 -19.07 -14.10
C ARG A 553 -10.02 -19.54 -15.34
N ARG A 554 -9.33 -19.76 -16.46
CA ARG A 554 -9.92 -20.34 -17.68
C ARG A 554 -10.44 -21.76 -17.43
N LEU A 555 -9.67 -22.59 -16.74
CA LEU A 555 -10.06 -23.96 -16.39
C LEU A 555 -11.20 -24.00 -15.36
N GLY A 556 -11.20 -23.12 -14.36
CA GLY A 556 -12.25 -22.98 -13.35
C GLY A 556 -13.58 -22.50 -13.96
N SER A 557 -13.51 -21.56 -14.91
CA SER A 557 -14.67 -21.14 -15.72
C SER A 557 -15.17 -22.29 -16.61
N ALA A 558 -14.27 -23.06 -17.22
CA ALA A 558 -14.62 -24.26 -17.99
C ALA A 558 -15.24 -25.36 -17.10
N VAL A 559 -14.75 -25.56 -15.87
CA VAL A 559 -15.29 -26.53 -14.92
C VAL A 559 -16.63 -26.07 -14.36
N MET A 560 -16.82 -24.78 -14.05
CA MET A 560 -18.13 -24.24 -13.62
C MET A 560 -19.17 -24.24 -14.74
N SER A 561 -18.78 -23.92 -15.97
CA SER A 561 -19.68 -24.02 -17.14
C SER A 561 -20.02 -25.47 -17.44
N THR A 562 -19.05 -26.39 -17.40
CA THR A 562 -19.31 -27.84 -17.51
C THR A 562 -20.18 -28.34 -16.37
N SER A 563 -20.00 -27.86 -15.14
CA SER A 563 -20.85 -28.21 -13.99
C SER A 563 -22.29 -27.72 -14.18
N ARG A 564 -22.48 -26.49 -14.69
CA ARG A 564 -23.82 -25.99 -15.06
C ARG A 564 -24.43 -26.82 -16.19
N SER A 565 -23.66 -27.17 -17.21
CA SER A 565 -24.13 -28.01 -18.32
C SER A 565 -24.48 -29.41 -17.84
N VAL A 566 -23.69 -30.04 -16.96
CA VAL A 566 -23.98 -31.37 -16.40
C VAL A 566 -25.17 -31.34 -15.43
N VAL A 567 -25.38 -30.25 -14.69
CA VAL A 567 -26.58 -30.06 -13.84
C VAL A 567 -27.82 -29.77 -14.68
N GLN A 568 -27.70 -29.01 -15.77
CA GLN A 568 -28.80 -28.75 -16.71
C GLN A 568 -29.13 -30.00 -17.55
N THR A 569 -28.12 -30.74 -18.01
CA THR A 569 -28.28 -32.05 -18.65
C THR A 569 -28.79 -33.07 -17.65
N GLY A 570 -28.37 -33.03 -16.39
CA GLY A 570 -28.90 -33.86 -15.30
C GLY A 570 -30.36 -33.55 -14.97
N ARG A 571 -30.79 -32.27 -15.07
CA ARG A 571 -32.20 -31.87 -14.99
C ARG A 571 -33.01 -32.31 -16.21
N ALA A 572 -32.45 -32.21 -17.41
CA ALA A 572 -33.10 -32.63 -18.66
C ALA A 572 -33.24 -34.16 -18.78
N VAL A 573 -32.23 -34.91 -18.33
CA VAL A 573 -32.24 -36.38 -18.26
C VAL A 573 -33.05 -36.86 -17.06
N GLY A 574 -33.11 -36.09 -15.95
CA GLY A 574 -33.97 -36.40 -14.81
C GLY A 574 -35.48 -36.27 -15.10
N GLN A 575 -35.86 -35.52 -16.13
CA GLN A 575 -37.24 -35.42 -16.60
C GLN A 575 -37.60 -36.43 -17.69
N SER A 576 -36.63 -37.19 -18.22
CA SER A 576 -36.85 -38.17 -19.27
C SER A 576 -36.09 -39.48 -18.98
N VAL A 577 -36.87 -40.49 -18.58
CA VAL A 577 -36.49 -41.90 -18.40
C VAL A 577 -35.77 -42.23 -17.09
N GLY A 578 -36.54 -42.84 -16.18
CA GLY A 578 -36.01 -43.53 -15.01
C GLY A 578 -35.09 -44.69 -15.41
N GLY A 579 -33.87 -44.67 -14.89
CA GLY A 579 -32.97 -45.83 -14.87
C GLY A 579 -31.61 -45.62 -15.55
N ALA A 580 -30.68 -44.89 -14.91
CA ALA A 580 -29.22 -45.10 -15.03
C ALA A 580 -28.43 -44.13 -14.11
N LEU A 581 -28.43 -44.37 -12.78
CA LEU A 581 -27.67 -43.54 -11.81
C LEU A 581 -26.37 -44.18 -11.26
N ASN A 582 -25.76 -45.13 -11.98
CA ASN A 582 -24.50 -45.77 -11.52
C ASN A 582 -23.23 -45.41 -12.32
N SER A 583 -23.32 -44.66 -13.42
CA SER A 583 -22.13 -44.38 -14.28
C SER A 583 -21.38 -43.07 -13.95
N ALA A 584 -21.98 -42.12 -13.23
CA ALA A 584 -21.33 -40.83 -12.95
C ALA A 584 -20.34 -40.87 -11.76
N LYS A 585 -20.43 -41.88 -10.86
CA LYS A 585 -19.49 -42.02 -9.73
C LYS A 585 -18.13 -42.62 -10.14
N THR A 586 -18.09 -43.41 -11.21
CA THR A 586 -16.87 -44.13 -11.64
C THR A 586 -15.91 -43.26 -12.45
N VAL A 587 -16.42 -42.23 -13.16
CA VAL A 587 -15.57 -41.34 -13.97
C VAL A 587 -14.81 -40.34 -13.09
N MET A 588 -15.40 -39.89 -11.97
CA MET A 588 -14.69 -39.03 -11.02
C MET A 588 -13.57 -39.78 -10.28
N SER A 589 -13.78 -41.04 -9.86
CA SER A 589 -12.74 -41.80 -9.14
C SER A 589 -11.54 -42.17 -10.01
N SER A 590 -11.74 -42.43 -11.31
CA SER A 590 -10.65 -42.71 -12.26
C SER A 590 -9.82 -41.47 -12.61
N TRP A 591 -10.40 -40.28 -12.56
CA TRP A 591 -9.67 -39.04 -12.83
C TRP A 591 -8.82 -38.61 -11.62
N PHE A 592 -9.35 -38.75 -10.41
CA PHE A 592 -8.60 -38.47 -9.16
C PHE A 592 -7.44 -39.46 -8.91
N SER A 593 -7.54 -40.71 -9.37
CA SER A 593 -6.44 -41.69 -9.25
C SER A 593 -5.28 -41.42 -10.22
N THR A 594 -5.51 -40.72 -11.33
CA THR A 594 -4.46 -40.41 -12.33
C THR A 594 -3.60 -39.21 -11.90
N LEU A 595 -4.12 -38.34 -11.03
CA LEU A 595 -3.41 -37.17 -10.48
C LEU A 595 -2.59 -37.47 -9.22
N SER A 596 -2.67 -38.69 -8.68
CA SER A 596 -2.03 -39.10 -7.42
C SER A 596 -0.81 -40.01 -7.60
N GLN A 597 -0.31 -40.21 -8.83
CA GLN A 597 0.96 -40.92 -9.05
C GLN A 597 2.16 -39.95 -9.02
N PRO A 598 3.16 -40.16 -8.14
CA PRO A 598 4.44 -39.49 -8.25
C PRO A 598 5.19 -40.01 -9.48
N ALA A 599 5.82 -39.10 -10.23
CA ALA A 599 6.66 -39.43 -11.38
C ALA A 599 7.84 -40.32 -10.93
N LEU A 600 7.81 -41.60 -11.29
CA LEU A 600 8.97 -42.47 -11.19
C LEU A 600 9.98 -42.08 -12.27
N ILE A 601 11.15 -41.66 -11.83
CA ILE A 601 12.34 -41.44 -12.66
C ILE A 601 12.76 -42.79 -13.24
N SER A 602 12.63 -42.97 -14.54
CA SER A 602 13.22 -44.11 -15.26
C SER A 602 14.70 -43.84 -15.53
N ASN A 603 15.57 -44.57 -14.83
CA ASN A 603 16.99 -44.69 -15.17
C ASN A 603 17.14 -45.47 -16.50
N PRO A 604 17.90 -44.98 -17.49
CA PRO A 604 18.31 -45.81 -18.61
C PRO A 604 19.49 -46.69 -18.17
N GLN A 605 19.23 -48.00 -17.99
CA GLN A 605 20.29 -48.98 -17.83
C GLN A 605 21.02 -49.20 -19.17
N SER A 606 22.34 -49.09 -19.09
CA SER A 606 23.33 -49.45 -20.10
C SER A 606 23.34 -50.95 -20.37
N THR A 607 23.00 -51.36 -21.59
CA THR A 607 23.27 -52.71 -22.11
C THR A 607 24.72 -52.78 -22.59
N THR A 608 25.57 -53.45 -21.83
CA THR A 608 26.92 -53.84 -22.28
C THR A 608 26.86 -55.31 -22.70
N THR A 609 26.90 -55.55 -24.00
CA THR A 609 27.09 -56.89 -24.59
C THR A 609 28.58 -57.12 -24.70
N THR A 610 29.15 -58.10 -23.98
CA THR A 610 30.47 -58.65 -24.32
C THR A 610 30.42 -60.17 -24.29
N LYS A 611 30.93 -60.74 -25.38
CA LYS A 611 31.17 -62.14 -25.70
C LYS A 611 31.79 -62.93 -24.53
N GLN A 612 31.20 -64.07 -24.19
CA GLN A 612 31.75 -65.41 -24.47
C GLN A 612 30.72 -66.49 -24.13
#